data_AF-A0A7C4PSX5-F1
#
_entry.id   AF-A0A7C4PSX5-F1
#
_cell.length_a   1.000
_cell.length_b   1.000
_cell.length_c   1.000
_cell.angle_alpha   90.00
_cell.angle_beta   90.00
_cell.angle_gamma   90.00
#
_symmetry.space_group_name_H-M   'P 1'
#
loop_
_entity.id
_entity.type
_entity.pdbx_description
1 polymer ?
#
loop_
_entity_poly.entity_id
_entity_poly.type
_entity_poly.pdbx_seq_one_letter_code
_entity_poly.pdbx_strand_id
1 'polypeptide(L)'
;MSSKEYFKLGEGPALEVVDKLPTPEEVFKVPKLTGWKLFATVFGPSFTALGGALGSGEWLMGPTVTALYGTDLFWFIWVGCMFQTIYNIAFCRFTMLTGEPALVYFARVYPRKFWIAWNVAVLFFALAWPG
;
A
#
# COMPACT_ATOMS: atom_id res chain seq x y z
N MET A 1 -11.82 12.98 -29.36
CA MET A 1 -11.90 13.80 -28.13
C MET A 1 -12.84 13.08 -27.19
N SER A 2 -12.32 12.22 -26.31
CA SER A 2 -13.16 11.57 -25.30
C SER A 2 -13.63 12.64 -24.31
N SER A 3 -14.93 12.70 -24.07
CA SER A 3 -15.53 13.62 -23.10
C SER A 3 -14.94 13.32 -21.73
N LYS A 4 -14.19 14.25 -21.14
CA LYS A 4 -13.62 14.06 -19.79
C LYS A 4 -14.77 14.04 -18.78
N GLU A 5 -15.26 12.86 -18.45
CA GLU A 5 -16.21 12.67 -17.37
C GLU A 5 -15.48 12.77 -16.03
N TYR A 6 -16.07 13.51 -15.09
CA TYR A 6 -15.47 13.74 -13.78
C TYR A 6 -16.35 13.12 -12.69
N PHE A 7 -15.78 12.21 -11.91
CA PHE A 7 -16.45 11.56 -10.79
C PHE A 7 -16.09 12.22 -9.46
N LYS A 8 -17.10 12.71 -8.71
CA LYS A 8 -16.88 13.33 -7.40
C LYS A 8 -16.90 12.26 -6.29
N LEU A 9 -15.72 11.86 -5.83
CA LEU A 9 -15.55 10.92 -4.72
C LEU A 9 -15.11 11.66 -3.45
N GLY A 10 -16.01 11.78 -2.46
CA GLY A 10 -15.71 12.36 -1.14
C GLY A 10 -15.30 13.84 -1.15
N GLU A 11 -14.52 14.24 -0.14
CA GLU A 11 -13.92 15.57 -0.03
C GLU A 11 -12.57 15.64 -0.78
N GLY A 12 -12.60 15.91 -2.07
CA GLY A 12 -11.38 16.03 -2.89
C GLY A 12 -11.66 16.56 -4.30
N PRO A 13 -10.60 16.79 -5.09
CA PRO A 13 -10.76 17.12 -6.51
C PRO A 13 -11.50 15.99 -7.23
N ALA A 14 -12.33 16.36 -8.21
CA ALA A 14 -13.07 15.39 -9.00
C ALA A 14 -12.10 14.53 -9.81
N LEU A 15 -12.33 13.22 -9.82
CA LEU A 15 -11.48 12.25 -10.50
C LEU A 15 -11.82 12.23 -11.99
N GLU A 16 -10.81 12.31 -12.85
CA GLU A 16 -10.99 12.11 -14.28
C GLU A 16 -11.25 10.62 -14.55
N VAL A 17 -12.40 10.32 -15.14
CA VAL A 17 -12.76 8.96 -15.53
C VAL A 17 -12.00 8.64 -16.81
N VAL A 18 -11.06 7.69 -16.70
CA VAL A 18 -10.30 7.19 -17.84
C VAL A 18 -10.99 5.94 -18.37
N ASP A 19 -11.32 5.93 -19.67
CA ASP A 19 -12.05 4.83 -20.32
C ASP A 19 -11.31 3.48 -20.28
N LYS A 20 -9.97 3.50 -20.18
CA LYS A 20 -9.13 2.30 -20.12
C LYS A 20 -7.91 2.50 -19.23
N LEU A 21 -7.76 1.65 -18.21
CA LEU A 21 -6.51 1.55 -17.45
C LEU A 21 -5.39 1.04 -18.37
N PRO A 22 -4.19 1.65 -18.34
CA PRO A 22 -3.07 1.19 -19.14
C PRO A 22 -2.69 -0.23 -18.70
N THR A 23 -2.43 -1.10 -19.67
CA THR A 23 -2.03 -2.47 -19.38
C THR A 23 -0.61 -2.50 -18.82
N PRO A 24 -0.24 -3.51 -18.00
CA PRO A 24 1.13 -3.62 -17.48
C PRO A 24 2.20 -3.60 -18.58
N GLU A 25 1.90 -4.15 -19.76
CA GLU A 25 2.79 -4.17 -20.92
C GLU A 25 3.02 -2.77 -21.51
N GLU A 26 1.98 -1.93 -21.54
CA GLU A 26 2.06 -0.53 -21.97
C GLU A 26 2.79 0.34 -20.93
N VAL A 27 2.57 0.11 -19.64
CA VAL A 27 3.22 0.87 -18.54
C VAL A 27 4.73 0.61 -18.51
N PHE A 28 5.13 -0.65 -18.55
CA PHE A 28 6.54 -1.04 -18.47
C PHE A 28 7.25 -1.05 -19.83
N LYS A 29 6.53 -0.80 -20.94
CA LYS A 29 7.05 -0.82 -22.32
C LYS A 29 7.72 -2.15 -22.69
N VAL A 30 7.13 -3.27 -22.25
CA VAL A 30 7.69 -4.63 -22.46
C VAL A 30 6.71 -5.45 -23.32
N PRO A 31 7.17 -6.11 -24.40
CA PRO A 31 6.28 -6.75 -25.36
C PRO A 31 5.51 -7.97 -24.83
N LYS A 32 6.04 -8.69 -23.83
CA LYS A 32 5.34 -9.76 -23.09
C LYS A 32 5.95 -9.91 -21.70
N LEU A 33 5.11 -9.85 -20.67
CA LEU A 33 5.49 -10.12 -19.28
C LEU A 33 5.40 -11.63 -19.02
N THR A 34 6.43 -12.40 -19.39
CA THR A 34 6.44 -13.86 -19.16
C THR A 34 7.76 -14.32 -18.54
N GLY A 35 7.66 -15.24 -17.57
CA GLY A 35 8.80 -15.87 -16.91
C GLY A 35 9.70 -14.87 -16.17
N TRP A 36 10.99 -14.90 -16.48
CA TRP A 36 12.01 -14.08 -15.82
C TRP A 36 11.78 -12.57 -15.96
N LYS A 37 11.25 -12.11 -17.10
CA LYS A 37 11.00 -10.67 -17.32
C LYS A 37 9.91 -10.13 -16.40
N LEU A 38 8.88 -10.92 -16.10
CA LEU A 38 7.86 -10.57 -15.11
C LEU A 38 8.48 -10.45 -13.72
N PHE A 39 9.31 -11.43 -13.33
CA PHE A 39 10.01 -11.40 -12.05
C PHE A 39 10.90 -10.17 -11.89
N ALA A 40 11.78 -9.91 -12.84
CA ALA A 40 12.71 -8.78 -12.76
C ALA A 40 12.01 -7.41 -12.82
N THR A 41 10.97 -7.28 -13.66
CA THR A 41 10.35 -5.96 -13.94
C THR A 41 9.27 -5.60 -12.90
N VAL A 42 8.52 -6.57 -12.41
CA VAL A 42 7.37 -6.32 -11.52
C VAL A 42 7.69 -6.75 -10.08
N PHE A 43 8.17 -7.97 -9.89
CA PHE A 43 8.44 -8.49 -8.55
C PHE A 43 9.71 -7.89 -7.94
N GLY A 44 10.75 -7.65 -8.73
CA GLY A 44 12.02 -7.06 -8.26
C GLY A 44 11.83 -5.76 -7.46
N PRO A 45 11.23 -4.71 -8.06
CA PRO A 45 10.96 -3.46 -7.34
C PRO A 45 10.04 -3.67 -6.11
N SER A 46 9.07 -4.57 -6.23
CA SER A 46 8.12 -4.87 -5.15
C SER A 46 8.81 -5.52 -3.94
N PHE A 47 9.74 -6.45 -4.16
CA PHE A 47 10.52 -7.07 -3.09
C PHE A 47 11.46 -6.07 -2.41
N THR A 48 12.07 -5.15 -3.16
CA THR A 48 12.89 -4.08 -2.57
C THR A 48 12.06 -3.16 -1.69
N ALA A 49 10.86 -2.77 -2.15
CA ALA A 49 9.94 -1.97 -1.35
C ALA A 49 9.46 -2.72 -0.09
N LEU A 50 9.17 -4.02 -0.22
CA LEU A 50 8.80 -4.87 0.91
C LEU A 50 9.94 -5.03 1.92
N GLY A 51 11.18 -5.20 1.45
CA GLY A 51 12.36 -5.25 2.30
C GLY A 51 12.60 -3.96 3.08
N GLY A 52 12.33 -2.80 2.46
CA GLY A 52 12.39 -1.51 3.14
C GLY A 52 11.25 -1.28 4.15
N ALA A 53 10.17 -2.04 4.07
CA ALA A 53 9.04 -1.94 4.98
C ALA A 53 9.21 -2.78 6.27
N LEU A 54 10.13 -3.77 6.28
CA LEU A 54 10.47 -4.52 7.48
C LEU A 54 11.45 -3.69 8.33
N GLY A 55 10.96 -3.18 9.45
CA GLY A 55 11.77 -2.39 10.39
C GLY A 55 12.71 -3.27 11.22
N SER A 56 13.79 -2.67 11.74
CA SER A 56 14.68 -3.32 12.71
C SER A 56 13.96 -3.71 14.01
N GLY A 57 12.88 -3.00 14.35
CA GLY A 57 12.04 -3.27 15.51
C GLY A 57 11.26 -4.58 15.39
N GLU A 58 10.75 -4.92 14.21
CA GLU A 58 10.03 -6.18 13.98
C GLU A 58 11.00 -7.39 14.08
N TRP A 59 12.23 -7.20 13.61
CA TRP A 59 13.31 -8.19 13.74
C TRP A 59 13.69 -8.50 15.19
N LEU A 60 13.62 -7.51 16.08
CA LEU A 60 13.92 -7.70 17.50
C LEU A 60 12.69 -8.22 18.27
N MET A 61 11.49 -7.74 17.94
CA MET A 61 10.26 -8.13 18.64
C MET A 61 9.94 -9.62 18.47
N GLY A 62 10.13 -10.22 17.29
CA GLY A 62 9.84 -11.64 17.07
C GLY A 62 10.57 -12.57 18.06
N PRO A 63 11.92 -12.53 18.13
CA PRO A 63 12.70 -13.29 19.09
C PRO A 63 12.37 -12.96 20.55
N THR A 64 12.18 -11.68 20.90
CA THR A 64 11.84 -11.28 22.28
C THR A 64 10.49 -11.84 22.71
N VAL A 65 9.46 -11.76 21.86
CA VAL A 65 8.13 -12.30 22.14
C VAL A 65 8.19 -13.82 22.25
N THR A 66 8.95 -14.49 21.38
CA THR A 66 9.13 -15.95 21.44
C THR A 66 9.90 -16.37 22.70
N ALA A 67 10.88 -15.59 23.13
CA ALA A 67 11.64 -15.87 24.35
C ALA A 67 10.81 -15.68 25.64
N LEU A 68 9.87 -14.73 25.65
CA LEU A 68 9.03 -14.43 26.81
C LEU A 68 7.77 -15.31 26.89
N TYR A 69 7.12 -15.57 25.76
CA TYR A 69 5.81 -16.21 25.69
C TYR A 69 5.81 -17.55 24.93
N GLY A 70 6.98 -18.03 24.50
CA GLY A 70 7.09 -19.27 23.73
C GLY A 70 6.43 -19.18 22.36
N THR A 71 5.99 -20.33 21.84
CA THR A 71 5.32 -20.45 20.53
C THR A 71 3.83 -20.11 20.55
N ASP A 72 3.26 -19.79 21.72
CA ASP A 72 1.82 -19.60 21.87
C ASP A 72 1.31 -18.35 21.14
N LEU A 73 2.20 -17.38 20.86
CA LEU A 73 1.88 -16.16 20.12
C LEU A 73 2.21 -16.23 18.62
N PHE A 74 2.77 -17.34 18.13
CA PHE A 74 3.22 -17.43 16.73
C PHE A 74 2.07 -17.32 15.71
N TRP A 75 0.84 -17.68 16.11
CA TRP A 75 -0.33 -17.55 15.23
C TRP A 75 -0.65 -16.09 14.86
N PHE A 76 -0.23 -15.11 15.68
CA PHE A 76 -0.38 -13.69 15.33
C PHE A 76 0.38 -13.31 14.06
N ILE A 77 1.45 -14.02 13.72
CA ILE A 77 2.20 -13.80 12.47
C ILE A 77 1.28 -14.08 11.27
N TRP A 78 0.58 -15.22 11.28
CA TRP A 78 -0.35 -15.58 10.20
C TRP A 78 -1.47 -14.58 10.05
N VAL A 79 -2.03 -14.14 11.18
CA VAL A 79 -3.10 -13.15 11.21
C VAL A 79 -2.59 -11.80 10.68
N GLY A 80 -1.41 -11.36 11.13
CA GLY A 80 -0.75 -10.16 10.63
C GLY A 80 -0.51 -10.22 9.13
N CYS A 81 0.08 -11.31 8.62
CA CYS A 81 0.32 -11.50 7.19
C CYS A 81 -0.98 -11.47 6.37
N MET A 82 -2.05 -12.10 6.84
CA MET A 82 -3.35 -12.07 6.15
C MET A 82 -3.93 -10.66 6.10
N PHE A 83 -4.01 -9.97 7.25
CA PHE A 83 -4.55 -8.62 7.30
C PHE A 83 -3.70 -7.64 6.48
N GLN A 84 -2.38 -7.70 6.59
CA GLN A 84 -1.46 -6.87 5.82
C GLN A 84 -1.62 -7.12 4.31
N THR A 85 -1.80 -8.37 3.90
CA THR A 85 -2.03 -8.72 2.49
C THR A 85 -3.36 -8.16 1.99
N ILE A 86 -4.45 -8.34 2.73
CA ILE A 86 -5.78 -7.82 2.37
C ILE A 86 -5.74 -6.29 2.27
N TYR A 87 -5.13 -5.64 3.26
CA TYR A 87 -5.00 -4.19 3.33
C TYR A 87 -4.20 -3.62 2.14
N ASN A 88 -3.03 -4.21 1.84
CA ASN A 88 -2.22 -3.78 0.71
C ASN A 88 -2.93 -3.99 -0.63
N ILE A 89 -3.64 -5.11 -0.82
CA ILE A 89 -4.42 -5.35 -2.04
C ILE A 89 -5.54 -4.32 -2.19
N ALA A 90 -6.24 -4.00 -1.11
CA ALA A 90 -7.31 -3.00 -1.12
C ALA A 90 -6.76 -1.61 -1.50
N PHE A 91 -5.61 -1.23 -0.94
CA PHE A 91 -4.95 0.04 -1.24
C PHE A 91 -4.39 0.12 -2.65
N CYS A 92 -3.79 -0.95 -3.16
CA CYS A 92 -3.37 -1.03 -4.55
C CYS A 92 -4.56 -0.87 -5.49
N ARG A 93 -5.68 -1.57 -5.23
CA ARG A 93 -6.91 -1.41 -6.03
C ARG A 93 -7.42 0.02 -5.99
N PHE A 94 -7.45 0.64 -4.82
CA PHE A 94 -7.89 2.03 -4.69
C PHE A 94 -6.98 3.00 -5.47
N THR A 95 -5.66 2.83 -5.35
CA THR A 95 -4.65 3.66 -6.04
C THR A 95 -4.77 3.50 -7.56
N MET A 96 -4.96 2.27 -8.05
CA MET A 96 -5.18 2.02 -9.48
C MET A 96 -6.47 2.66 -10.01
N LEU A 97 -7.55 2.65 -9.21
CA LEU A 97 -8.85 3.18 -9.62
C LEU A 97 -8.92 4.71 -9.58
N THR A 98 -8.25 5.34 -8.62
CA THR A 98 -8.34 6.79 -8.40
C THR A 98 -7.13 7.57 -8.92
N GLY A 99 -6.00 6.90 -9.16
CA GLY A 99 -4.75 7.56 -9.54
C GLY A 99 -4.10 8.36 -8.40
N GLU A 100 -4.67 8.33 -7.19
CA GLU A 100 -4.14 9.02 -6.01
C GLU A 100 -3.49 8.03 -5.04
N PRO A 101 -2.43 8.43 -4.32
CA PRO A 101 -1.82 7.60 -3.28
C PRO A 101 -2.81 7.22 -2.19
N ALA A 102 -2.67 6.01 -1.63
CA ALA A 102 -3.55 5.51 -0.57
C ALA A 102 -3.65 6.41 0.68
N LEU A 103 -2.64 7.23 1.00
CA LEU A 103 -2.72 8.19 2.10
C LEU A 103 -3.71 9.34 1.81
N VAL A 104 -3.86 9.73 0.54
CA VAL A 104 -4.80 10.77 0.10
C VAL A 104 -6.24 10.27 0.18
N TYR A 105 -6.46 8.96 0.09
CA TYR A 105 -7.77 8.35 0.30
C TYR A 105 -8.44 8.78 1.60
N PHE A 106 -7.69 8.76 2.72
CA PHE A 106 -8.22 9.15 4.02
C PHE A 106 -8.63 10.63 4.04
N ALA A 107 -7.93 11.49 3.30
CA ALA A 107 -8.28 12.89 3.17
C ALA A 107 -9.60 13.12 2.39
N ARG A 108 -10.12 12.11 1.67
CA ARG A 108 -11.44 12.17 1.02
C ARG A 108 -12.59 11.83 1.96
N VAL A 109 -12.33 11.26 3.13
CA VAL A 109 -13.36 10.96 4.12
C VAL A 109 -13.66 12.22 4.92
N TYR A 110 -14.95 12.55 5.08
CA TYR A 110 -15.34 13.65 5.95
C TYR A 110 -15.07 13.28 7.42
N PRO A 111 -14.45 14.15 8.24
CA PRO A 111 -13.93 15.49 7.93
C PRO A 111 -12.46 15.45 7.45
N ARG A 112 -12.17 16.04 6.27
CA ARG A 112 -10.84 16.00 5.62
C ARG A 112 -9.68 16.43 6.51
N LYS A 113 -9.82 17.53 7.26
CA LYS A 113 -8.74 18.09 8.08
C LYS A 113 -8.30 17.14 9.20
N PHE A 114 -9.25 16.42 9.80
CA PHE A 114 -8.97 15.44 10.84
C PHE A 114 -8.12 14.31 10.29
N TRP A 115 -8.53 13.73 9.15
CA TRP A 115 -7.81 12.61 8.55
C TRP A 115 -6.42 12.99 8.06
N ILE A 116 -6.23 14.20 7.53
CA ILE A 116 -4.89 14.69 7.18
C ILE A 116 -4.02 14.80 8.44
N ALA A 117 -4.52 15.45 9.50
CA ALA A 117 -3.78 15.59 10.74
C ALA A 117 -3.44 14.23 11.38
N TRP A 118 -4.40 13.30 11.36
CA TRP A 118 -4.23 11.93 11.84
C TRP A 118 -3.14 11.19 11.06
N ASN A 119 -3.17 11.25 9.72
CA ASN A 119 -2.16 10.59 8.89
C ASN A 119 -0.77 11.16 9.16
N VAL A 120 -0.63 12.48 9.26
CA VAL A 120 0.66 13.12 9.59
C VAL A 120 1.15 12.69 10.98
N ALA A 121 0.26 12.65 11.97
CA ALA A 121 0.60 12.19 13.31
C ALA A 121 1.07 10.73 13.30
N VAL A 122 0.33 9.83 12.66
CA VAL A 122 0.69 8.40 12.54
C VAL A 122 2.04 8.22 11.84
N LEU A 123 2.29 8.95 10.74
CA LEU A 123 3.57 8.89 10.04
C LEU A 123 4.72 9.39 10.92
N PHE A 124 4.49 10.48 11.67
CA PHE A 124 5.48 10.99 12.62
C PHE A 124 5.76 9.98 13.73
N PHE A 125 4.74 9.35 14.29
CA PHE A 125 4.90 8.28 15.29
C PHE A 125 5.60 7.06 14.72
N ALA A 126 5.29 6.66 13.49
CA ALA A 126 5.96 5.54 12.81
C ALA A 126 7.45 5.82 12.59
N LEU A 127 7.81 7.06 12.25
CA LEU A 127 9.22 7.48 12.11
C LEU A 127 9.93 7.67 13.45
N ALA A 128 9.19 8.09 14.49
CA ALA A 128 9.73 8.31 15.83
C ALA A 128 9.82 7.02 16.66
N TRP A 129 9.12 5.95 16.24
CA TRP A 129 9.18 4.66 16.91
C TRP A 129 10.57 4.05 16.70
N PRO A 130 11.28 3.69 17.78
CA PRO A 130 12.56 2.99 17.65
C PRO A 130 12.27 1.56 17.20
N GLY A 131 12.30 1.36 15.88
CA GLY A 131 12.08 0.10 15.20
C GLY A 131 12.27 0.23 13.71
#